data_AF-A0A0P9H6B0-F1
#
_entry.id   AF-A0A0P9H6B0-F1
#
_cell.length_a   1.000
_cell.length_b   1.000
_cell.length_c   1.000
_cell.angle_alpha   90.00
_cell.angle_beta   90.00
_cell.angle_gamma   90.00
#
_symmetry.space_group_name_H-M   'P 1'
#
loop_
_entity.id
_entity.type
_entity.pdbx_description
1 polymer ?
#
loop_
_entity_poly.entity_id
_entity_poly.type
_entity_poly.pdbx_seq_one_letter_code
_entity_poly.pdbx_strand_id
1 'polypeptide(L)'
;TILAKRVAAVDQLTVTAYSTAIGALGLVPLALIESGGALPPAISAAGWLSIAYLGLISSATANLLYNRSLTHLDASQAATFINLVPIVGVAVAVLFLGEPLLGWQLAGGALTLVGVWLTT
;
A
#
# COMPACT_ATOMS: atom_id res chain seq x y z
N THR A 1 -10.44 23.10 -0.10
CA THR A 1 -11.90 22.87 -0.17
C THR A 1 -12.41 22.54 1.22
N ILE A 2 -13.59 23.03 1.64
CA ILE A 2 -14.11 22.99 3.02
C ILE A 2 -14.06 21.58 3.68
N LEU A 3 -14.11 20.51 2.87
CA LEU A 3 -13.88 19.11 3.27
C LEU A 3 -12.50 18.85 3.89
N ALA A 4 -11.42 19.43 3.35
CA ALA A 4 -10.06 19.24 3.87
C ALA A 4 -9.89 19.82 5.29
N LYS A 5 -10.59 20.92 5.62
CA LYS A 5 -10.58 21.51 6.96
C LYS A 5 -11.36 20.70 8.00
N ARG A 6 -12.40 19.96 7.58
CA ARG A 6 -13.11 19.03 8.48
C ARG A 6 -12.39 17.70 8.65
N VAL A 7 -11.71 17.22 7.61
CA VAL A 7 -10.86 16.03 7.66
C VAL A 7 -9.61 16.27 8.51
N ALA A 8 -9.07 17.49 8.53
CA ALA A 8 -7.94 17.86 9.40
C ALA A 8 -8.24 17.82 10.92
N ALA A 9 -9.52 17.80 11.32
CA ALA A 9 -9.93 17.66 12.72
C ALA A 9 -10.24 16.20 13.11
N VAL A 10 -10.20 15.29 12.14
CA VAL A 10 -10.47 13.86 12.33
C VAL A 10 -9.14 13.13 12.35
N ASP A 11 -8.99 12.20 13.29
CA ASP A 11 -7.80 11.36 13.38
C ASP A 11 -7.51 10.67 12.03
N GLN A 12 -6.27 10.78 11.55
CA GLN A 12 -5.92 10.40 10.18
C GLN A 12 -6.09 8.89 9.93
N LEU A 13 -6.07 8.08 11.00
CA LEU A 13 -6.44 6.68 10.99
C LEU A 13 -7.92 6.46 10.65
N THR A 14 -8.82 7.30 11.15
CA THR A 14 -10.26 7.21 10.89
C THR A 14 -10.56 7.48 9.42
N VAL A 15 -9.89 8.48 8.84
CA VAL A 15 -10.02 8.82 7.41
C VAL A 15 -9.56 7.66 6.54
N THR A 16 -8.42 7.07 6.86
CA THR A 16 -7.85 5.92 6.16
C THR A 16 -8.74 4.67 6.30
N ALA A 17 -9.33 4.45 7.48
CA ALA A 17 -10.23 3.33 7.72
C ALA A 17 -11.51 3.45 6.86
N TYR A 18 -12.13 4.63 6.83
CA TYR A 18 -13.32 4.85 6.00
C TYR A 18 -13.01 4.77 4.50
N SER A 19 -11.92 5.37 4.03
CA SER A 19 -11.56 5.29 2.60
C SER A 19 -11.26 3.85 2.16
N THR A 20 -10.56 3.08 3.00
CA THR A 20 -10.28 1.66 2.75
C THR A 20 -11.56 0.82 2.76
N ALA A 21 -12.47 1.07 3.70
CA ALA A 21 -13.75 0.36 3.79
C ALA A 21 -14.65 0.65 2.58
N ILE A 22 -14.76 1.91 2.17
CA ILE A 22 -15.53 2.32 0.99
C ILE A 22 -14.91 1.71 -0.28
N GLY A 23 -13.57 1.72 -0.40
CA GLY A 23 -12.86 1.09 -1.50
C GLY A 23 -13.12 -0.43 -1.57
N ALA A 24 -13.04 -1.10 -0.43
CA ALA A 24 -13.32 -2.54 -0.34
C ALA A 24 -14.76 -2.88 -0.75
N LEU A 25 -15.75 -2.08 -0.31
CA LEU A 25 -17.13 -2.23 -0.73
C LEU A 25 -17.32 -1.96 -2.23
N GLY A 26 -16.60 -0.99 -2.79
CA GLY A 26 -16.61 -0.69 -4.22
C GLY A 26 -16.04 -1.81 -5.09
N LEU A 27 -15.14 -2.65 -4.53
CA LEU A 27 -14.60 -3.82 -5.22
C LEU A 27 -15.57 -5.01 -5.25
N VAL A 28 -16.57 -5.07 -4.36
CA VAL A 28 -17.57 -6.16 -4.31
C VAL A 28 -18.31 -6.36 -5.65
N PRO A 29 -18.92 -5.33 -6.27
CA PRO A 29 -19.60 -5.52 -7.56
C PRO A 29 -18.64 -5.94 -8.68
N LEU A 30 -17.40 -5.43 -8.69
CA LEU A 30 -16.39 -5.83 -9.67
C LEU A 30 -15.99 -7.30 -9.49
N ALA A 31 -15.80 -7.74 -8.25
CA ALA A 31 -15.50 -9.14 -7.93
C ALA A 31 -16.63 -10.09 -8.38
N LEU A 32 -17.90 -9.68 -8.24
CA LEU A 32 -19.05 -10.46 -8.71
C LEU A 32 -19.15 -10.54 -10.24
N ILE A 33 -18.76 -9.47 -10.95
CA ILE A 33 -18.70 -9.45 -12.41
C ILE A 33 -17.56 -10.36 -12.89
N GLU A 34 -16.38 -10.25 -12.28
CA GLU A 34 -15.20 -11.04 -12.65
C GLU A 34 -15.37 -12.53 -12.36
N SER A 35 -16.04 -12.89 -11.26
CA SER A 35 -16.36 -14.28 -10.95
C SER A 35 -17.47 -14.87 -11.83
N GLY A 36 -18.14 -14.05 -12.66
CA GLY A 36 -19.27 -14.48 -13.47
C GLY A 36 -20.45 -15.01 -12.64
N GLY A 37 -20.55 -14.60 -11.37
CA GLY A 37 -21.53 -15.14 -10.42
C GLY A 37 -21.17 -16.50 -9.81
N ALA A 38 -19.99 -17.06 -10.09
CA ALA A 38 -19.49 -18.24 -9.40
C ALA A 38 -19.14 -17.90 -7.95
N LEU A 39 -19.42 -18.85 -7.02
CA LEU A 39 -18.91 -18.74 -5.66
C LEU A 39 -17.37 -18.67 -5.69
N PRO A 40 -16.75 -17.84 -4.83
CA PRO A 40 -15.31 -17.81 -4.70
C PRO A 40 -14.79 -19.23 -4.49
N PRO A 41 -13.66 -19.62 -5.12
CA PRO A 41 -13.03 -20.89 -4.83
C PRO A 41 -12.80 -21.00 -3.31
N ALA A 42 -12.96 -22.21 -2.76
CA ALA A 42 -12.80 -22.42 -1.33
C ALA A 42 -11.40 -21.95 -0.88
N ILE A 43 -11.36 -20.82 -0.18
CA ILE A 43 -10.13 -20.25 0.33
C ILE A 43 -9.66 -21.16 1.47
N SER A 44 -8.46 -21.71 1.32
CA SER A 44 -7.84 -22.54 2.36
C SER A 44 -7.59 -21.72 3.63
N ALA A 45 -7.40 -22.39 4.78
CA ALA A 45 -7.01 -21.71 6.02
C ALA A 45 -5.71 -20.88 5.84
N ALA A 46 -4.79 -21.37 5.01
CA ALA A 46 -3.57 -20.63 4.65
C ALA A 46 -3.89 -19.37 3.82
N GLY A 47 -4.85 -19.43 2.89
CA GLY A 47 -5.29 -18.26 2.13
C GLY A 47 -5.90 -17.18 3.02
N TRP A 48 -6.73 -17.57 3.99
CA TRP A 48 -7.27 -16.65 4.99
C TRP A 48 -6.18 -16.02 5.86
N LEU A 49 -5.18 -16.82 6.27
CA LEU A 49 -4.04 -16.32 7.03
C LEU A 49 -3.23 -15.29 6.22
N SER A 50 -2.98 -15.55 4.93
CA SER A 50 -2.30 -14.63 4.03
C SER A 50 -3.07 -13.31 3.85
N ILE A 51 -4.39 -13.37 3.70
CA ILE A 51 -5.25 -12.18 3.62
C ILE A 51 -5.17 -11.37 4.93
N ALA A 52 -5.27 -12.04 6.08
CA ALA A 52 -5.17 -11.40 7.38
C ALA A 52 -3.79 -10.76 7.59
N TYR A 53 -2.72 -11.44 7.18
CA TYR A 53 -1.35 -10.90 7.22
C TYR A 53 -1.21 -9.64 6.35
N LEU A 54 -1.67 -9.67 5.11
CA LEU A 54 -1.61 -8.52 4.20
C LEU A 54 -2.43 -7.34 4.72
N GLY A 55 -3.61 -7.59 5.27
CA GLY A 55 -4.48 -6.53 5.80
C GLY A 55 -3.94 -5.92 7.11
N LEU A 56 -3.66 -6.77 8.12
CA LEU A 56 -3.33 -6.30 9.46
C LEU A 56 -1.84 -5.95 9.61
N ILE A 57 -0.96 -6.83 9.15
CA ILE A 57 0.49 -6.63 9.33
C ILE A 57 0.99 -5.67 8.26
N SER A 58 0.81 -5.99 6.98
CA SER A 58 1.37 -5.15 5.92
C SER A 58 0.64 -3.80 5.82
N SER A 59 -0.68 -3.79 5.65
CA SER A 59 -1.40 -2.56 5.32
C SER A 59 -1.68 -1.69 6.54
N ALA A 60 -2.25 -2.25 7.62
CA ALA A 60 -2.61 -1.44 8.78
C ALA A 60 -1.36 -0.90 9.51
N THR A 61 -0.31 -1.72 9.68
CA THR A 61 0.93 -1.27 10.33
C THR A 61 1.65 -0.22 9.48
N ALA A 62 1.74 -0.41 8.15
CA ALA A 62 2.33 0.61 7.27
C ALA A 62 1.56 1.94 7.33
N ASN A 63 0.23 1.88 7.31
CA ASN A 63 -0.59 3.09 7.46
C ASN A 63 -0.41 3.74 8.83
N LEU A 64 -0.39 2.98 9.93
CA LEU A 64 -0.15 3.53 11.25
C LEU A 64 1.22 4.21 11.35
N LEU A 65 2.27 3.58 10.82
CA LEU A 65 3.61 4.15 10.78
C LEU A 65 3.65 5.41 9.91
N TYR A 66 3.03 5.39 8.73
CA TYR A 66 2.96 6.57 7.85
C TYR A 66 2.22 7.73 8.50
N ASN A 67 1.06 7.48 9.11
CA ASN A 67 0.30 8.48 9.85
C ASN A 67 1.13 9.05 11.02
N ARG A 68 1.91 8.20 11.71
CA ARG A 68 2.82 8.63 12.78
C ARG A 68 4.04 9.37 12.25
N SER A 69 4.52 9.08 11.05
CA SER A 69 5.59 9.86 10.41
C SER A 69 5.14 11.30 10.15
N LEU A 70 3.86 11.51 9.80
CA LEU A 70 3.30 12.83 9.56
C LEU A 70 3.14 13.69 10.83
N THR A 71 3.21 13.10 12.02
CA THR A 71 3.27 13.87 13.27
C THR A 71 4.67 14.39 13.59
N HIS A 72 5.70 13.90 12.89
CA HIS A 72 7.11 14.25 13.12
C HIS A 72 7.80 14.85 11.87
N LEU A 73 7.27 14.62 10.68
CA LEU A 73 7.79 15.07 9.40
C LEU A 73 6.70 15.83 8.63
N ASP A 74 7.11 16.85 7.90
CA ASP A 74 6.21 17.51 6.95
C ASP A 74 5.76 16.53 5.85
N ALA A 75 4.53 16.72 5.35
CA ALA A 75 3.95 15.84 4.33
C ALA A 75 4.84 15.69 3.08
N SER A 76 5.58 16.74 2.71
CA SER A 76 6.53 16.69 1.59
C SER A 76 7.72 15.77 1.88
N GLN A 77 8.26 15.80 3.10
CA GLN A 77 9.36 14.91 3.51
C GLN A 77 8.88 13.45 3.54
N ALA A 78 7.69 13.20 4.11
CA ALA A 78 7.09 11.85 4.15
C ALA A 78 6.80 11.31 2.73
N ALA A 79 6.37 12.16 1.80
CA ALA A 79 6.16 11.78 0.40
C ALA A 79 7.47 11.37 -0.29
N THR A 80 8.59 12.03 0.01
CA THR A 80 9.91 11.65 -0.52
C THR A 80 10.32 10.25 -0.03
N PHE A 81 10.00 9.87 1.21
CA PHE A 81 10.27 8.50 1.71
C PHE A 81 9.47 7.42 0.96
N ILE A 82 8.25 7.72 0.50
CA ILE A 82 7.47 6.77 -0.31
C ILE A 82 8.20 6.43 -1.61
N ASN A 83 8.94 7.39 -2.17
CA ASN A 83 9.72 7.14 -3.39
C ASN A 83 10.88 6.15 -3.19
N LEU A 84 11.29 5.88 -1.93
CA LEU A 84 12.30 4.87 -1.61
C LEU A 84 11.72 3.46 -1.45
N VAL A 85 10.39 3.32 -1.31
CA VAL A 85 9.69 2.02 -1.23
C VAL A 85 10.12 1.02 -2.31
N PRO A 86 10.20 1.37 -3.60
CA PRO A 86 10.63 0.41 -4.63
C PRO A 86 12.07 -0.09 -4.42
N ILE A 87 12.99 0.78 -4.00
CA ILE A 87 14.39 0.42 -3.78
C ILE A 87 14.51 -0.54 -2.59
N VAL A 88 13.86 -0.18 -1.47
CA VAL A 88 13.82 -1.02 -0.26
C VAL A 88 13.10 -2.34 -0.56
N GLY A 89 12.00 -2.30 -1.32
CA GLY A 89 11.24 -3.48 -1.73
C GLY A 89 12.09 -4.47 -2.52
N VAL A 90 12.86 -4.00 -3.51
CA VAL A 90 13.80 -4.84 -4.26
C VAL A 90 14.90 -5.37 -3.34
N ALA A 91 15.49 -4.54 -2.49
CA ALA A 91 16.53 -4.98 -1.57
C ALA A 91 16.03 -6.09 -0.61
N VAL A 92 14.84 -5.91 -0.03
CA VAL A 92 14.20 -6.91 0.84
C VAL A 92 13.85 -8.17 0.05
N ALA A 93 13.33 -8.06 -1.17
CA ALA A 93 13.00 -9.22 -2.01
C ALA A 93 14.25 -10.07 -2.30
N VAL A 94 15.37 -9.44 -2.65
CA VAL A 94 16.64 -10.14 -2.91
C VAL A 94 17.18 -10.80 -1.64
N LEU A 95 17.15 -10.09 -0.51
CA LEU A 95 17.72 -10.58 0.74
C LEU A 95 16.89 -11.69 1.41
N PHE A 96 15.56 -11.58 1.39
CA PHE A 96 14.67 -12.51 2.10
C PHE A 96 14.08 -13.59 1.21
N LEU A 97 13.74 -13.27 -0.05
CA LEU A 97 13.13 -14.22 -0.98
C LEU A 97 14.17 -15.00 -1.80
N GLY A 98 15.40 -14.49 -1.90
CA GLY A 98 16.49 -15.12 -2.66
C GLY A 98 16.22 -15.16 -4.16
N GLU A 99 15.26 -14.38 -4.66
CA GLU A 99 14.92 -14.34 -6.08
C GLU A 99 16.07 -13.72 -6.89
N PRO A 100 16.48 -14.33 -8.02
CA PRO A 100 17.47 -13.75 -8.89
C PRO A 100 16.94 -12.46 -9.49
N LEU A 101 17.68 -11.36 -9.31
CA LEU A 101 17.35 -10.07 -9.91
C LEU A 101 17.24 -10.20 -11.42
N LEU A 102 16.02 -10.17 -11.94
CA LEU A 102 15.77 -10.13 -13.37
C LEU A 102 16.07 -8.73 -13.88
N GLY A 103 16.62 -8.61 -15.10
CA GLY A 103 17.02 -7.31 -15.67
C GLY A 103 15.90 -6.26 -15.71
N TRP A 104 14.64 -6.68 -15.76
CA TRP A 104 13.48 -5.78 -15.69
C TRP A 104 13.26 -5.19 -14.29
N GLN A 105 13.61 -5.89 -13.21
CA GLN A 105 13.53 -5.36 -11.83
C GLN A 105 14.54 -4.23 -11.64
N LEU A 106 15.73 -4.40 -12.23
CA LEU A 106 16.75 -3.34 -12.26
C LEU A 106 16.30 -2.14 -13.10
N ALA A 107 15.65 -2.37 -14.25
CA ALA A 107 15.07 -1.30 -15.05
C ALA A 107 13.96 -0.55 -14.30
N GLY A 108 13.10 -1.27 -13.58
CA GLY A 108 12.08 -0.68 -12.70
C GLY A 108 12.70 0.14 -11.57
N GLY A 109 13.72 -0.38 -10.89
CA GLY A 109 14.48 0.34 -9.86
C GLY A 109 15.13 1.62 -10.41
N ALA A 110 15.79 1.54 -11.56
CA ALA A 110 16.39 2.69 -12.23
C ALA A 110 15.33 3.75 -12.61
N LEU A 111 14.18 3.33 -13.12
CA LEU A 111 13.07 4.24 -13.44
C LEU A 111 12.55 4.94 -12.19
N THR A 112 12.43 4.24 -11.07
CA THR A 112 12.00 4.85 -9.81
C THR A 112 13.00 5.89 -9.31
N LEU A 113 14.30 5.61 -9.39
CA LEU A 113 15.37 6.57 -9.06
C LEU A 113 15.29 7.83 -9.93
N VAL A 114 15.06 7.68 -11.24
CA VAL A 114 14.86 8.83 -12.15
C VAL A 114 13.62 9.63 -11.77
N GLY A 115 12.52 8.96 -11.42
CA GLY A 115 11.30 9.62 -10.94
C GLY A 115 11.51 10.42 -9.65
N VAL A 116 12.30 9.90 -8.70
CA VAL A 116 12.68 10.61 -7.47
C VAL A 116 13.49 11.85 -7.80
N TRP A 117 14.48 11.71 -8.70
CA TRP A 117 15.37 12.80 -9.08
C TRP A 117 14.62 13.95 -9.79
N LEU A 118 13.59 13.65 -10.58
CA LEU A 118 12.73 14.66 -11.21
C LEU A 118 11.79 15.36 -10.24
N THR A 119 11.42 14.70 -9.15
CA THR A 119 10.51 15.22 -8.12
C THR A 119 11.24 16.08 -7.07
N THR A 120 12.54 15.83 -6.89
CA THR A 120 13.42 16.59 -5.98
C THR A 120 13.89 17.87 -6.66
#